data_AF-A0A7G8TDY5-F1
#
_entry.id   AF-A0A7G8TDY5-F1
#
_cell.length_a   1.000
_cell.length_b   1.000
_cell.length_c   1.000
_cell.angle_alpha   90.00
_cell.angle_beta   90.00
_cell.angle_gamma   90.00
#
_symmetry.space_group_name_H-M   'P 1'
#
loop_
_entity.id
_entity.type
_entity.pdbx_description
1 polymer ?
#
loop_
_entity_poly.entity_id
_entity_poly.type
_entity_poly.pdbx_seq_one_letter_code
_entity_poly.pdbx_strand_id
1 'polypeptide(L)'
;MKIQTPTEFLTFNNGYCEVYTVKGNKPDKKIMTLCFGDRVAGFKRFFAARAASTEINRLIQVPRQFSITPEHNVVISGVRYKIEQLQNLNDTNPPATVLTLRKIGVMSDVNDSG
;
A
#
# COMPACT_ATOMS: atom_id res chain seq x y z
N MET A 1 35.27 2.83 2.36
CA MET A 1 33.82 2.64 2.13
C MET A 1 33.52 1.17 2.37
N LYS A 2 32.89 0.80 3.49
CA LYS A 2 32.54 -0.60 3.76
C LYS A 2 31.27 -0.91 2.97
N ILE A 3 31.39 -1.72 1.92
CA ILE A 3 30.24 -2.30 1.22
C ILE A 3 29.71 -3.36 2.18
N GLN A 4 28.60 -3.07 2.86
CA GLN A 4 27.92 -4.09 3.66
C GLN A 4 27.28 -5.12 2.71
N THR A 5 27.53 -6.38 3.03
CA THR A 5 27.08 -7.63 2.41
C THR A 5 25.55 -7.71 2.20
N PRO A 6 25.06 -8.65 1.37
CA PRO A 6 24.01 -8.40 0.39
C PRO A 6 22.71 -7.96 1.04
N THR A 7 22.13 -6.87 0.53
CA THR A 7 20.76 -6.49 0.81
C THR A 7 19.85 -7.66 0.41
N GLU A 8 19.16 -8.26 1.40
CA GLU A 8 18.22 -9.36 1.16
C GLU A 8 17.20 -8.96 0.09
N PHE A 9 16.94 -9.88 -0.85
CA PHE A 9 16.03 -9.63 -1.95
C PHE A 9 14.60 -9.53 -1.43
N LEU A 10 13.97 -8.37 -1.57
CA LEU A 10 12.56 -8.18 -1.24
C LEU A 10 11.68 -8.75 -2.35
N THR A 11 10.74 -9.61 -1.95
CA THR A 11 9.71 -10.13 -2.85
C THR A 11 8.43 -9.29 -2.79
N PHE A 12 7.70 -9.29 -3.90
CA PHE A 12 6.39 -8.65 -4.06
C PHE A 12 5.38 -9.65 -4.60
N ASN A 13 5.33 -10.85 -4.02
CA ASN A 13 4.58 -12.00 -4.53
C ASN A 13 3.26 -12.26 -3.79
N ASN A 14 2.82 -11.34 -2.92
CA ASN A 14 1.56 -11.51 -2.16
C ASN A 14 0.32 -11.20 -3.01
N GLY A 15 0.47 -10.50 -4.13
CA GLY A 15 -0.61 -10.22 -5.06
C GLY A 15 -0.42 -8.90 -5.78
N TYR A 16 -1.53 -8.38 -6.30
CA TYR A 16 -1.59 -7.10 -7.02
C TYR A 16 -2.37 -6.06 -6.25
N CYS A 17 -1.91 -4.82 -6.33
CA CYS A 17 -2.63 -3.65 -5.87
C CYS A 17 -2.81 -2.67 -7.04
N GLU A 18 -3.96 -2.03 -7.08
CA GLU A 18 -4.31 -1.05 -8.10
C GLU A 18 -4.31 0.35 -7.49
N VAL A 19 -3.65 1.30 -8.13
CA VAL A 19 -3.55 2.69 -7.67
C VAL A 19 -4.51 3.55 -8.48
N TYR A 20 -5.34 4.34 -7.79
CA TYR A 20 -6.36 5.20 -8.39
C TYR A 20 -6.16 6.66 -8.00
N THR A 21 -6.43 7.56 -8.94
CA THR A 21 -6.72 8.97 -8.61
C THR A 21 -8.03 9.06 -7.83
N VAL A 22 -8.19 10.18 -7.12
CA VAL A 22 -9.36 10.41 -6.28
C VAL A 22 -10.01 11.71 -6.69
N LYS A 23 -11.31 11.65 -6.99
CA LYS A 23 -12.13 12.83 -7.26
C LYS A 23 -13.21 12.94 -6.20
N GLY A 24 -13.13 13.99 -5.38
CA GLY A 24 -13.93 14.11 -4.16
C GLY A 24 -13.58 12.98 -3.18
N ASN A 25 -14.48 12.00 -3.02
CA ASN A 25 -14.25 10.84 -2.16
C ASN A 25 -14.44 9.50 -2.86
N LYS A 26 -14.38 9.45 -4.20
CA LYS A 26 -14.51 8.22 -4.99
C LYS A 26 -13.24 7.95 -5.81
N PRO A 27 -12.89 6.68 -6.07
CA PRO A 27 -11.86 6.36 -7.06
C PRO A 27 -12.32 6.85 -8.43
N ASP A 28 -11.42 7.48 -9.18
CA ASP A 28 -11.74 8.09 -10.48
C ASP A 28 -11.08 7.30 -11.61
N LYS A 29 -9.75 7.40 -11.77
CA LYS A 29 -8.99 6.73 -12.83
C LYS A 29 -7.93 5.81 -12.26
N LYS A 30 -7.86 4.57 -12.78
CA LYS A 30 -6.74 3.66 -12.50
C LYS A 30 -5.47 4.21 -13.14
N ILE A 31 -4.45 4.45 -12.32
CA ILE A 31 -3.15 4.98 -12.73
C ILE A 31 -2.22 3.81 -13.09
N MET A 32 -2.17 2.78 -12.25
CA MET A 32 -1.29 1.63 -12.43
C MET A 32 -1.72 0.43 -11.60
N THR A 33 -1.16 -0.73 -11.94
CA THR A 33 -1.25 -1.97 -11.16
C THR A 33 0.18 -2.39 -10.78
N LEU A 34 0.41 -2.71 -9.52
CA LEU A 34 1.71 -3.10 -8.99
C LEU A 34 1.60 -4.42 -8.23
N CYS A 35 2.65 -5.24 -8.32
CA CYS A 35 2.81 -6.35 -7.40
C CYS A 35 3.16 -5.79 -6.00
N PHE A 36 2.65 -6.41 -4.94
CA PHE A 36 2.98 -6.02 -3.57
C PHE A 36 3.45 -7.21 -2.73
N GLY A 37 4.25 -6.90 -1.71
CA GLY A 37 4.58 -7.79 -0.61
C GLY A 37 3.88 -7.33 0.66
N ASP A 38 3.30 -8.23 1.43
CA ASP A 38 2.79 -7.88 2.75
C ASP A 38 3.96 -7.67 3.71
N ARG A 39 3.96 -6.57 4.46
CA ARG A 39 4.88 -6.42 5.59
C ARG A 39 4.18 -6.79 6.88
N VAL A 40 4.54 -7.96 7.39
CA VAL A 40 4.33 -8.30 8.80
C VAL A 40 5.33 -7.47 9.62
N ALA A 41 5.10 -6.16 9.79
CA ALA A 41 5.90 -5.48 10.81
C ALA A 41 5.60 -6.15 12.16
N GLY A 42 6.52 -6.06 13.12
CA GLY A 42 6.29 -6.41 14.53
C GLY A 42 5.22 -5.50 15.16
N PHE A 43 3.99 -5.57 14.63
CA PHE A 43 2.83 -4.71 14.80
C PHE A 43 2.23 -4.78 16.21
N LYS A 44 2.77 -5.62 17.11
CA LYS A 44 2.31 -5.69 18.51
C LYS A 44 2.74 -4.47 19.34
N ARG A 45 3.77 -3.72 18.96
CA ARG A 45 4.32 -2.65 19.82
C ARG A 45 3.76 -1.24 19.53
N PHE A 46 3.43 -0.91 18.28
CA PHE A 46 2.90 0.42 17.92
C PHE A 46 1.37 0.55 18.10
N PHE A 47 0.64 -0.56 18.23
CA PHE A 47 -0.83 -0.57 18.32
C PHE A 47 -1.38 -0.62 19.75
N ALA A 48 -0.52 -0.90 20.74
CA ALA A 48 -0.94 -0.92 22.14
C ALA A 48 -1.40 0.46 22.66
N ALA A 49 -1.06 1.55 21.96
CA ALA A 49 -1.42 2.92 22.35
C ALA A 49 -2.66 3.50 21.63
N ARG A 50 -3.31 2.74 20.73
CA ARG A 50 -4.46 3.24 19.93
C ARG A 50 -5.68 2.32 19.99
N ALA A 51 -6.00 1.85 21.19
CA ALA A 51 -7.14 0.96 21.48
C ALA A 51 -8.53 1.61 21.32
N ALA A 52 -8.68 2.66 20.50
CA ALA A 52 -9.94 3.43 20.40
C ALA A 52 -10.44 3.70 18.98
N SER A 53 -9.73 3.30 17.91
CA SER A 53 -10.29 3.39 16.55
C SER A 53 -9.98 2.11 15.77
N THR A 54 -11.04 1.38 15.45
CA THR A 54 -11.11 0.10 14.71
C THR A 54 -10.71 0.27 13.24
N GLU A 55 -9.63 0.99 12.96
CA GLU A 55 -9.13 1.21 11.61
C GLU A 55 -8.22 0.04 11.23
N ILE A 56 -8.70 -0.83 10.35
CA ILE A 56 -7.88 -1.91 9.79
C ILE A 56 -6.79 -1.24 8.94
N ASN A 57 -5.58 -1.25 9.49
CA ASN A 57 -4.39 -0.75 8.82
C ASN A 57 -3.64 -1.91 8.17
N ARG A 58 -3.29 -1.78 6.90
CA ARG A 58 -2.44 -2.73 6.17
C ARG A 58 -1.11 -2.07 5.84
N LEU A 59 -0.02 -2.82 5.94
CA LEU A 59 1.30 -2.36 5.55
C LEU A 59 1.79 -3.23 4.41
N ILE A 60 2.03 -2.60 3.26
CA ILE A 60 2.55 -3.29 2.09
C ILE A 60 3.84 -2.63 1.63
N GLN A 61 4.66 -3.39 0.92
CA GLN A 61 5.76 -2.89 0.13
C GLN A 61 5.46 -3.12 -1.35
N VAL A 62 5.79 -2.16 -2.19
CA VAL A 62 5.70 -2.25 -3.65
C VAL A 62 7.06 -1.89 -4.26
N PRO A 63 7.34 -2.27 -5.52
CA PRO A 63 8.48 -1.71 -6.24
C PRO A 63 8.45 -0.20 -6.17
N ARG A 64 9.63 0.42 -6.01
CA ARG A 64 9.74 1.86 -5.77
C ARG A 64 8.94 2.65 -6.81
N GLN A 65 8.03 3.50 -6.32
CA GLN A 65 7.27 4.40 -7.17
C GLN A 65 7.21 5.82 -6.64
N PHE A 66 7.61 6.75 -7.51
CA PHE A 66 7.58 8.18 -7.23
C PHE A 66 6.29 8.87 -7.64
N SER A 67 5.52 8.25 -8.54
CA SER A 67 4.24 8.79 -9.00
C SER A 67 3.10 8.52 -8.02
N ILE A 68 3.34 7.77 -6.94
CA ILE A 68 2.33 7.51 -5.91
C ILE A 68 2.41 8.60 -4.85
N THR A 69 1.27 9.19 -4.50
CA THR A 69 1.14 10.20 -3.46
C THR A 69 0.09 9.75 -2.44
N PRO A 70 0.06 10.34 -1.22
CA PRO A 70 -0.98 10.08 -0.23
C PRO A 70 -2.40 10.45 -0.68
N GLU A 71 -2.55 11.23 -1.74
CA GLU A 71 -3.84 11.61 -2.31
C GLU A 71 -4.48 10.49 -3.14
N HIS A 72 -3.69 9.49 -3.55
CA HIS A 72 -4.17 8.33 -4.27
C HIS A 72 -4.81 7.29 -3.33
N ASN A 73 -5.69 6.47 -3.89
CA ASN A 73 -6.20 5.28 -3.22
C ASN A 73 -5.60 4.02 -3.80
N VAL A 74 -5.47 3.01 -2.94
CA VAL A 74 -5.03 1.67 -3.32
C VAL A 74 -6.20 0.72 -3.18
N VAL A 75 -6.43 -0.10 -4.20
CA VAL A 75 -7.42 -1.17 -4.18
C VAL A 75 -6.70 -2.51 -4.19
N ILE A 76 -7.06 -3.38 -3.24
CA ILE A 76 -6.51 -4.74 -3.13
C ILE A 76 -7.68 -5.68 -2.93
N SER A 77 -7.87 -6.63 -3.85
CA SER A 77 -8.96 -7.61 -3.80
C SER A 77 -10.34 -6.97 -3.57
N GLY A 78 -10.63 -5.88 -4.30
CA GLY A 78 -11.88 -5.13 -4.17
C GLY A 78 -12.00 -4.28 -2.91
N VAL A 79 -11.03 -4.26 -2.00
CA VAL A 79 -11.05 -3.39 -0.81
C VAL A 79 -10.29 -2.11 -1.10
N ARG A 80 -10.91 -0.95 -0.82
CA ARG A 80 -10.32 0.36 -1.02
C ARG A 80 -9.63 0.86 0.25
N TYR A 81 -8.41 1.34 0.07
CA TYR A 81 -7.56 1.88 1.10
C TYR A 81 -7.10 3.29 0.75
N LYS A 82 -7.01 4.15 1.76
CA LYS A 82 -6.30 5.43 1.70
C LYS A 82 -4.84 5.22 2.07
N ILE A 83 -3.92 5.88 1.37
CA ILE A 83 -2.51 5.93 1.74
C ILE A 83 -2.35 6.95 2.87
N GLU A 84 -2.03 6.49 4.07
CA GLU A 84 -1.74 7.36 5.22
C GLU A 84 -0.30 7.80 5.27
N GLN A 85 0.61 6.92 4.87
CA GLN A 85 2.04 7.21 4.86
C GLN A 85 2.70 6.47 3.70
N LEU A 86 3.66 7.15 3.08
CA LEU A 86 4.50 6.62 2.02
C LEU A 86 5.97 6.79 2.43
N GLN A 87 6.74 5.70 2.37
CA GLN A 87 8.17 5.71 2.70
C GLN A 87 8.96 5.02 1.59
N ASN A 88 9.89 5.73 0.97
CA ASN A 88 10.78 5.17 -0.04
C ASN A 88 12.03 4.58 0.64
N LEU A 89 12.27 3.30 0.40
CA LEU A 89 13.44 2.55 0.90
C LEU A 89 14.44 2.37 -0.24
N ASN A 90 15.45 3.22 -0.25
CA ASN A 90 16.51 3.19 -1.27
C ASN A 90 17.65 2.21 -0.92
N ASP A 91 17.65 1.70 0.31
CA ASP A 91 18.60 0.75 0.89
C ASP A 91 18.14 -0.71 0.78
N THR A 92 17.08 -0.96 0.01
CA THR A 92 16.51 -2.29 -0.24
C THR A 92 16.82 -2.77 -1.66
N ASN A 93 16.81 -4.09 -1.86
CA ASN A 93 17.07 -4.70 -3.16
C ASN A 93 15.89 -5.58 -3.59
N PRO A 94 15.15 -5.23 -4.66
CA PRO A 94 15.20 -3.94 -5.36
C PRO A 94 14.66 -2.82 -4.45
N PRO A 95 14.91 -1.54 -4.78
CA PRO A 95 14.34 -0.42 -4.05
C PRO A 95 12.81 -0.54 -3.97
N ALA A 96 12.27 -0.27 -2.78
CA ALA A 96 10.86 -0.45 -2.49
C ALA A 96 10.22 0.83 -1.96
N THR A 97 8.91 0.93 -2.08
CA THR A 97 8.08 1.92 -1.40
C THR A 97 7.16 1.20 -0.43
N VAL A 98 7.20 1.59 0.84
CA VAL A 98 6.30 1.09 1.88
C VAL A 98 5.09 2.01 1.96
N LEU A 99 3.90 1.41 1.94
CA LEU A 99 2.62 2.09 2.04
C LEU A 99 1.91 1.64 3.32
N THR A 100 1.64 2.60 4.20
CA THR A 100 0.70 2.43 5.31
C THR A 100 -0.68 2.77 4.81
N LEU A 101 -1.55 1.77 4.80
CA LEU A 101 -2.88 1.83 4.21
C LEU A 101 -3.95 1.80 5.30
N ARG A 102 -4.92 2.71 5.26
CA ARG A 102 -6.14 2.66 6.08
C ARG A 102 -7.30 2.19 5.22
N LYS A 103 -8.04 1.17 5.66
CA LYS A 103 -9.28 0.75 4.97
C LYS A 103 -10.31 1.88 5.01
N ILE A 104 -10.87 2.23 3.85
CA ILE A 104 -11.90 3.28 3.73
C ILE A 104 -13.19 2.78 3.07
N GLY A 105 -13.20 1.58 2.49
CA GLY A 105 -14.42 0.99 1.94
C GLY A 105 -14.15 -0.26 1.11
N VAL A 106 -15.18 -0.72 0.43
CA VAL A 106 -15.09 -1.77 -0.60
C VAL A 106 -15.43 -1.10 -1.93
N MET A 107 -14.69 -1.46 -2.98
CA MET A 107 -15.03 -1.09 -4.34
C MET A 107 -16.20 -1.97 -4.76
N SER A 108 -17.39 -1.38 -4.82
CA SER A 108 -18.56 -2.06 -5.37
C SER A 108 -18.32 -2.23 -6.86
N ASP A 109 -18.37 -3.46 -7.36
CA ASP A 109 -18.51 -3.69 -8.79
C ASP A 109 -19.87 -3.12 -9.21
N VAL A 110 -19.87 -2.00 -9.94
CA VAL A 110 -21.08 -1.54 -10.62
C VAL A 110 -21.25 -2.43 -11.85
N ASN A 111 -21.73 -3.65 -11.62
CA ASN A 111 -22.44 -4.44 -12.62
C ASN A 111 -23.93 -4.19 -12.40
N ASP A 112 -24.40 -3.03 -12.83
CA ASP A 112 -25.81 -2.84 -13.11
C ASP A 112 -25.94 -1.92 -14.32
N SER A 113 -26.13 -2.53 -15.49
CA SER A 113 -26.60 -1.91 -16.73
C SER A 113 -26.86 -2.98 -17.79
N GLY A 114 -28.13 -3.37 -17.92
CA GLY A 114 -28.73 -3.88 -19.17
C GLY A 114 -29.04 -5.37 -19.21
#